data_AF-W6ZX84-F1
#
_entry.id   AF-W6ZX84-F1
#
_cell.length_a   1.000
_cell.length_b   1.000
_cell.length_c   1.000
_cell.angle_alpha   90.00
_cell.angle_beta   90.00
_cell.angle_gamma   90.00
#
_symmetry.space_group_name_H-M   'P 1'
#
loop_
_entity.id
_entity.type
_entity.pdbx_description
1 polymer ?
#
loop_
_entity_poly.entity_id
_entity_poly.type
_entity_poly.pdbx_seq_one_letter_code
_entity_poly.pdbx_strand_id
1 'polypeptide(L)'
;MGLSLHQYIKRIWDLSPCDKDSDEIPSGDFKLCDLRRGGRKSSMIIPGERGPPPKTGSVMKKSDIKVRAVMVCRAMEGWMSNLTSLTNPSLRWEDKNCKITDLGLPNGQRKEWKCPRNDHLENWQAFDSNTPLYLQQERQCTFRACIDLMTIFLNIYSEYNSSKLKQAQKDGTKICQEISDTLRAWGQEKVAEWIMEEWFINQVDGTTKQYIRMKDGHPLSQELSILLSNMGFPIVGVQCSKQTTGQSQYQDSCVYTKPGDCEVMGGDEDAESGSGAQGLISQKIIEEVEENEKEKNSQEEITRQTQVFTEKTQKEAKAIKEELGNSERFLNVFLPVLGTILPILGLGIFLYRRRRTKNRITNSQKGGVSTDKRQAVAARSKRGVITYRANRIATDNESENTG
;
A
#
# COMPACT_ATOMS: atom_id res chain seq x y z
N MET A 1 13.52 -22.71 -7.72
CA MET A 1 13.07 -22.35 -6.37
C MET A 1 12.77 -20.86 -6.35
N GLY A 2 11.78 -20.42 -5.58
CA GLY A 2 11.41 -19.00 -5.46
C GLY A 2 12.41 -18.18 -4.66
N LEU A 3 12.18 -16.87 -4.60
CA LEU A 3 12.99 -15.90 -3.88
C LEU A 3 12.37 -15.62 -2.50
N SER A 4 13.17 -15.74 -1.43
CA SER A 4 12.70 -15.43 -0.08
C SER A 4 12.88 -13.95 0.24
N LEU A 5 11.77 -13.20 0.30
CA LEU A 5 11.81 -11.80 0.74
C LEU A 5 12.28 -11.66 2.20
N HIS A 6 11.98 -12.64 3.06
CA HIS A 6 12.52 -12.71 4.42
C HIS A 6 14.05 -12.69 4.43
N GLN A 7 14.68 -13.55 3.63
CA GLN A 7 16.15 -13.60 3.54
C GLN A 7 16.73 -12.33 2.94
N TYR A 8 16.04 -11.73 1.97
CA TYR A 8 16.43 -10.46 1.39
C TYR A 8 16.49 -9.34 2.44
N ILE A 9 15.39 -9.16 3.18
CA ILE A 9 15.30 -8.12 4.21
C ILE A 9 16.29 -8.39 5.35
N LYS A 10 16.51 -9.67 5.71
CA LYS A 10 17.56 -10.05 6.65
C LYS A 10 18.95 -9.58 6.19
N ARG A 11 19.27 -9.75 4.91
CA ARG A 11 20.54 -9.27 4.36
C ARG A 11 20.68 -7.75 4.44
N ILE A 12 19.62 -7.00 4.15
CA ILE A 12 19.60 -5.54 4.35
C ILE A 12 19.88 -5.19 5.81
N TRP A 13 19.25 -5.92 6.73
CA TRP A 13 19.43 -5.73 8.16
C TRP A 13 20.87 -6.03 8.63
N ASP A 14 21.51 -7.04 8.05
CA ASP A 14 22.92 -7.39 8.32
C ASP A 14 23.89 -6.31 7.82
N LEU A 15 23.55 -5.56 6.76
CA LEU A 15 24.37 -4.47 6.22
C LEU A 15 24.39 -3.21 7.10
N SER A 16 23.41 -3.04 7.99
CA SER A 16 23.31 -1.85 8.84
C SER A 16 24.26 -1.97 10.04
N PRO A 17 25.31 -1.14 10.18
CA PRO A 17 26.16 -1.18 11.36
C PRO A 17 25.40 -0.63 12.57
N CYS A 18 25.59 -1.22 13.74
CA CYS A 18 24.85 -0.85 14.94
C CYS A 18 25.87 -0.61 16.06
N ASP A 19 26.05 0.66 16.44
CA ASP A 19 27.16 1.04 17.32
C ASP A 19 26.82 0.96 18.82
N LYS A 20 25.57 0.69 19.22
CA LYS A 20 25.20 0.64 20.64
C LYS A 20 24.06 -0.32 20.94
N ASP A 21 24.24 -1.10 22.00
CA ASP A 21 23.17 -1.79 22.70
C ASP A 21 22.45 -0.76 23.58
N SER A 22 21.37 -0.17 23.07
CA SER A 22 20.41 0.61 23.88
C SER A 22 19.35 -0.32 24.43
N ASP A 23 19.03 -0.25 25.71
CA ASP A 23 17.94 -1.03 26.32
C ASP A 23 16.53 -0.58 25.89
N GLU A 24 16.41 0.57 25.23
CA GLU A 24 15.14 1.11 24.75
C GLU A 24 15.11 1.19 23.21
N ILE A 25 13.91 0.98 22.66
CA ILE A 25 13.58 1.24 21.25
C ILE A 25 12.88 2.61 21.21
N PRO A 26 13.49 3.64 20.62
CA PRO A 26 12.85 4.94 20.47
C PRO A 26 11.55 4.82 19.68
N SER A 27 10.52 5.56 20.09
CA SER A 27 9.23 5.57 19.39
C SER A 27 9.19 6.55 18.21
N GLY A 28 10.04 7.59 18.23
CA GLY A 28 10.08 8.67 17.23
C GLY A 28 11.11 8.45 16.11
N ASP A 29 12.37 8.24 16.48
CA ASP A 29 13.42 7.92 15.51
C ASP A 29 13.39 6.42 15.23
N PHE A 30 12.91 6.04 14.05
CA PHE A 30 12.91 4.64 13.65
C PHE A 30 14.14 4.34 12.81
N LYS A 31 15.05 3.55 13.35
CA LYS A 31 16.22 3.07 12.63
C LYS A 31 16.17 1.57 12.49
N LEU A 32 16.71 1.06 11.41
CA LEU A 32 16.84 -0.38 11.17
C LEU A 32 17.66 -1.07 12.28
N CYS A 33 18.66 -0.35 12.83
CA CYS A 33 19.46 -0.84 13.95
C CYS A 33 18.63 -1.15 15.21
N ASP A 34 17.50 -0.48 15.41
CA ASP A 34 16.66 -0.69 16.59
C ASP A 34 15.99 -2.06 16.60
N LEU A 35 16.01 -2.78 15.47
CA LEU A 35 15.48 -4.15 15.39
C LEU A 35 16.50 -5.19 15.85
N ARG A 36 17.76 -4.80 16.12
CA ARG A 36 18.77 -5.70 16.72
C ARG A 36 18.43 -6.03 18.16
N ARG A 37 18.60 -7.31 18.49
CA ARG A 37 18.34 -7.82 19.84
C ARG A 37 19.33 -7.25 20.86
N GLY A 38 20.63 -7.15 20.55
CA GLY A 38 21.62 -6.43 21.38
C GLY A 38 21.50 -6.65 22.89
N GLY A 39 21.42 -7.90 23.36
CA GLY A 39 21.25 -8.21 24.79
C GLY A 39 19.86 -7.91 25.41
N ARG A 40 18.92 -7.30 24.67
CA ARG A 40 17.59 -6.91 25.16
C ARG A 40 16.72 -8.09 25.56
N LYS A 41 15.73 -7.79 26.41
CA LYS A 41 14.71 -8.73 26.90
C LYS A 41 13.93 -9.39 25.77
N SER A 42 13.68 -10.69 25.90
CA SER A 42 12.94 -11.53 24.94
C SER A 42 11.50 -11.05 24.69
N SER A 43 10.84 -10.48 25.69
CA SER A 43 9.45 -10.05 25.65
C SER A 43 9.23 -8.64 25.09
N MET A 44 10.28 -7.99 24.59
CA MET A 44 10.16 -6.62 24.07
C MET A 44 9.31 -6.58 22.80
N ILE A 45 8.19 -5.86 22.88
CA ILE A 45 7.30 -5.58 21.75
C ILE A 45 7.90 -4.43 20.94
N ILE A 46 7.97 -4.61 19.62
CA ILE A 46 8.38 -3.57 18.69
C ILE A 46 7.21 -2.58 18.53
N PRO A 47 7.42 -1.27 18.77
CA PRO A 47 6.34 -0.30 18.68
C PRO A 47 5.63 -0.31 17.31
N GLY A 48 4.30 -0.48 17.34
CA GLY A 48 3.47 -0.53 16.13
C GLY A 48 3.49 0.77 15.33
N GLU A 49 3.57 1.91 16.01
CA GLU A 49 3.44 3.26 15.45
C GLU A 49 4.77 3.93 15.08
N ARG A 50 5.85 3.15 15.01
CA ARG A 50 7.16 3.67 14.59
C ARG A 50 7.16 3.98 13.08
N GLY A 51 8.04 4.88 12.65
CA GLY A 51 8.06 5.40 11.28
C GLY A 51 7.89 6.93 11.25
N PRO A 52 8.31 7.60 10.16
CA PRO A 52 8.21 9.04 10.09
C PRO A 52 6.73 9.42 10.04
N PRO A 53 6.30 10.49 10.74
CA PRO A 53 4.96 11.01 10.54
C PRO A 53 4.79 11.45 9.07
N PRO A 54 3.63 11.22 8.46
CA PRO A 54 3.33 11.79 7.15
C PRO A 54 3.49 13.31 7.20
N LYS A 55 4.12 13.92 6.20
CA LYS A 55 4.22 15.38 6.13
C LYS A 55 2.83 16.02 5.95
N THR A 56 2.71 17.28 6.34
CA THR A 56 1.50 18.07 6.16
C THR A 56 1.07 18.07 4.69
N GLY A 57 -0.21 17.78 4.44
CA GLY A 57 -0.75 17.69 3.08
C GLY A 57 -0.65 16.32 2.43
N SER A 58 -0.14 15.29 3.12
CA SER A 58 -0.22 13.91 2.63
C SER A 58 -1.66 13.50 2.35
N VAL A 59 -1.87 12.80 1.23
CA VAL A 59 -3.19 12.30 0.83
C VAL A 59 -3.70 11.17 1.75
N MET A 60 -2.87 10.64 2.67
CA MET A 60 -3.21 9.51 3.53
C MET A 60 -2.81 9.71 4.98
N LYS A 61 -3.59 9.11 5.88
CA LYS A 61 -3.26 9.11 7.32
C LYS A 61 -2.16 8.09 7.60
N LYS A 62 -1.40 8.32 8.68
CA LYS A 62 -0.34 7.41 9.13
C LYS A 62 -0.83 5.97 9.32
N SER A 63 -2.02 5.80 9.90
CA SER A 63 -2.66 4.48 10.08
C SER A 63 -2.92 3.77 8.76
N ASP A 64 -3.39 4.49 7.74
CA ASP A 64 -3.72 3.92 6.43
C ASP A 64 -2.45 3.48 5.71
N ILE A 65 -1.38 4.27 5.81
CA ILE A 65 -0.06 3.94 5.25
C ILE A 65 0.50 2.67 5.89
N LYS A 66 0.39 2.53 7.22
CA LYS A 66 0.82 1.32 7.94
C LYS A 66 0.06 0.08 7.48
N VAL A 67 -1.28 0.16 7.38
CA VAL A 67 -2.11 -0.96 6.91
C VAL A 67 -1.70 -1.37 5.49
N ARG A 68 -1.44 -0.41 4.61
CA ARG A 68 -1.00 -0.66 3.23
C ARG A 68 0.41 -1.24 3.18
N ALA A 69 1.34 -0.75 4.00
CA ALA A 69 2.68 -1.30 4.10
C ALA A 69 2.65 -2.79 4.48
N VAL A 70 1.81 -3.18 5.46
CA VAL A 70 1.56 -4.58 5.85
C VAL A 70 1.04 -5.39 4.66
N MET A 71 0.05 -4.86 3.93
CA MET A 71 -0.50 -5.53 2.73
C MET A 71 0.57 -5.72 1.67
N VAL A 72 1.36 -4.68 1.37
CA VAL A 72 2.42 -4.71 0.36
C VAL A 72 3.49 -5.74 0.73
N CYS A 73 3.97 -5.76 1.97
CA CYS A 73 4.97 -6.73 2.41
C CYS A 73 4.50 -8.18 2.22
N ARG A 74 3.25 -8.48 2.57
CA ARG A 74 2.67 -9.82 2.35
C ARG A 74 2.46 -10.14 0.88
N ALA A 75 2.11 -9.14 0.07
CA ALA A 75 2.00 -9.28 -1.38
C ALA A 75 3.36 -9.66 -1.97
N MET A 76 4.37 -8.85 -1.69
CA MET A 76 5.70 -9.04 -2.25
C MET A 76 6.27 -10.39 -1.84
N GLU A 77 6.09 -10.81 -0.59
CA GLU A 77 6.54 -12.13 -0.15
C GLU A 77 5.85 -13.27 -0.92
N GLY A 78 4.52 -13.22 -1.07
CA GLY A 78 3.77 -14.24 -1.80
C GLY A 78 4.04 -14.26 -3.31
N TRP A 79 4.39 -13.11 -3.91
CA TRP A 79 4.76 -13.03 -5.32
C TRP A 79 6.20 -13.52 -5.53
N MET A 80 7.15 -13.04 -4.71
CA MET A 80 8.56 -13.43 -4.79
C MET A 80 8.77 -14.92 -4.52
N SER A 81 7.98 -15.52 -3.63
CA SER A 81 8.00 -16.97 -3.37
C SER A 81 7.66 -17.82 -4.61
N ASN A 82 7.01 -17.22 -5.61
CA ASN A 82 6.57 -17.85 -6.86
C ASN A 82 7.42 -17.48 -8.08
N LEU A 83 8.43 -16.61 -7.91
CA LEU A 83 9.37 -16.28 -8.99
C LEU A 83 10.21 -17.50 -9.40
N THR A 84 10.60 -17.55 -10.66
CA THR A 84 11.48 -18.60 -11.18
C THR A 84 12.82 -18.00 -11.59
N SER A 85 13.93 -18.61 -11.16
CA SER A 85 15.27 -18.24 -11.64
C SER A 85 15.51 -18.83 -13.03
N LEU A 86 15.98 -17.98 -13.96
CA LEU A 86 16.08 -18.31 -15.38
C LEU A 86 17.29 -19.17 -15.76
N THR A 87 18.39 -19.12 -15.01
CA THR A 87 19.60 -19.95 -15.23
C THR A 87 20.65 -19.61 -14.18
N ASN A 88 21.18 -20.62 -13.49
CA ASN A 88 22.33 -20.48 -12.59
C ASN A 88 23.58 -20.28 -13.49
N PRO A 89 24.33 -19.16 -13.45
CA PRO A 89 24.56 -18.24 -12.32
C PRO A 89 23.94 -16.83 -12.42
N SER A 90 23.12 -16.55 -13.43
CA SER A 90 22.48 -15.23 -13.53
C SER A 90 21.35 -15.13 -12.50
N LEU A 91 21.47 -14.22 -11.51
CA LEU A 91 20.44 -13.92 -10.50
C LEU A 91 19.23 -13.21 -11.12
N ARG A 92 18.74 -13.71 -12.26
CA ARG A 92 17.59 -13.20 -13.02
C ARG A 92 16.36 -14.02 -12.65
N TRP A 93 15.31 -13.29 -12.32
CA TRP A 93 14.01 -13.79 -11.89
C TRP A 93 12.96 -13.42 -12.92
N GLU A 94 12.03 -14.33 -13.16
CA GLU A 94 10.88 -14.06 -14.01
C GLU A 94 9.58 -14.51 -13.33
N ASP A 95 8.52 -13.77 -13.66
CA ASP A 95 7.15 -14.18 -13.44
C ASP A 95 6.85 -15.38 -14.33
N LYS A 96 6.43 -16.49 -13.72
CA LYS A 96 5.91 -17.65 -14.46
C LYS A 96 4.40 -17.53 -14.61
N ASN A 97 3.66 -18.16 -13.71
CA ASN A 97 2.18 -18.16 -13.73
C ASN A 97 1.58 -17.16 -12.73
N CYS A 98 2.36 -16.76 -11.72
CA CYS A 98 1.94 -15.86 -10.67
C CYS A 98 2.37 -14.44 -10.99
N LYS A 99 1.42 -13.56 -11.29
CA LYS A 99 1.67 -12.12 -11.37
C LYS A 99 1.38 -11.47 -10.01
N ILE A 100 1.99 -10.32 -9.74
CA ILE A 100 1.73 -9.58 -8.49
C ILE A 100 0.24 -9.24 -8.28
N THR A 101 -0.52 -9.05 -9.36
CA THR A 101 -1.98 -8.82 -9.34
C THR A 101 -2.82 -10.05 -9.00
N ASP A 102 -2.27 -11.26 -9.14
CA ASP A 102 -2.98 -12.51 -8.88
C ASP A 102 -3.01 -12.86 -7.38
N LEU A 103 -2.35 -12.08 -6.52
CA LEU A 103 -2.42 -12.20 -5.06
C LEU A 103 -3.70 -11.64 -4.43
N GLY A 104 -4.51 -10.92 -5.22
CA GLY A 104 -5.79 -10.40 -4.74
C GLY A 104 -5.68 -9.21 -3.80
N LEU A 105 -4.62 -8.41 -3.87
CA LEU A 105 -4.51 -7.19 -3.08
C LEU A 105 -4.87 -5.95 -3.90
N PRO A 106 -5.49 -4.91 -3.29
CA PRO A 106 -5.97 -4.86 -1.90
C PRO A 106 -7.36 -5.48 -1.66
N ASN A 107 -8.16 -5.74 -2.71
CA ASN A 107 -9.61 -5.99 -2.58
C ASN A 107 -10.09 -7.36 -3.09
N GLY A 108 -9.23 -8.38 -3.12
CA GLY A 108 -9.52 -9.67 -3.72
C GLY A 108 -9.01 -10.86 -2.90
N GLN A 109 -9.06 -12.03 -3.53
CA GLN A 109 -8.49 -13.26 -3.00
C GLN A 109 -7.35 -13.71 -3.89
N ARG A 110 -6.31 -14.26 -3.26
CA ARG A 110 -5.20 -14.91 -3.96
C ARG A 110 -5.72 -16.01 -4.87
N LYS A 111 -5.29 -15.99 -6.13
CA LYS A 111 -5.56 -17.07 -7.07
C LYS A 111 -4.57 -18.20 -6.82
N GLU A 112 -4.87 -19.05 -5.84
CA GLU A 112 -3.99 -20.15 -5.38
C GLU A 112 -3.50 -21.06 -6.52
N TRP A 113 -4.30 -21.24 -7.57
CA TRP A 113 -3.91 -22.05 -8.74
C TRP A 113 -2.82 -21.40 -9.60
N LYS A 114 -2.67 -20.07 -9.56
CA LYS A 114 -1.60 -19.33 -10.24
C LYS A 114 -0.42 -19.05 -9.33
N CYS A 115 -0.74 -18.66 -8.11
CA CYS A 115 0.18 -18.28 -7.05
C CYS A 115 0.00 -19.25 -5.88
N PRO A 116 0.46 -20.50 -5.95
CA PRO A 116 0.38 -21.41 -4.81
C PRO A 116 1.17 -20.86 -3.61
N ARG A 117 0.66 -21.08 -2.39
CA ARG A 117 1.43 -20.78 -1.17
C ARG A 117 2.68 -21.64 -1.09
N ASN A 118 3.78 -21.01 -0.70
CA ASN A 118 5.02 -21.71 -0.38
C ASN A 118 5.40 -21.45 1.08
N ASP A 119 4.95 -22.33 1.98
CA ASP A 119 5.10 -22.15 3.43
C ASP A 119 6.56 -22.06 3.90
N HIS A 120 7.51 -22.55 3.10
CA HIS A 120 8.95 -22.44 3.39
C HIS A 120 9.55 -21.07 3.03
N LEU A 121 8.92 -20.34 2.11
CA LEU A 121 9.37 -19.02 1.66
C LEU A 121 8.49 -17.88 2.19
N GLU A 122 7.23 -18.17 2.51
CA GLU A 122 6.21 -17.21 2.94
C GLU A 122 6.05 -17.19 4.46
N ASN A 123 6.88 -16.36 5.10
CA ASN A 123 6.97 -16.21 6.53
C ASN A 123 6.02 -15.14 7.08
N TRP A 124 5.29 -14.35 6.31
CA TRP A 124 4.54 -13.21 6.86
C TRP A 124 3.03 -13.31 6.73
N GLN A 125 2.52 -14.42 6.20
CA GLN A 125 1.09 -14.62 5.92
C GLN A 125 0.19 -14.56 7.17
N ALA A 126 0.74 -14.90 8.35
CA ALA A 126 0.00 -14.87 9.61
C ALA A 126 -0.07 -13.49 10.27
N PHE A 127 0.69 -12.50 9.78
CA PHE A 127 0.77 -11.19 10.39
C PHE A 127 -0.24 -10.22 9.75
N ASP A 128 -0.81 -9.35 10.58
CA ASP A 128 -1.66 -8.24 10.15
C ASP A 128 -1.21 -6.93 10.81
N SER A 129 -1.98 -5.85 10.61
CA SER A 129 -1.67 -4.52 11.15
C SER A 129 -1.77 -4.41 12.68
N ASN A 130 -2.46 -5.36 13.31
CA ASN A 130 -2.77 -5.37 14.74
C ASN A 130 -1.93 -6.39 15.50
N THR A 131 -1.25 -7.28 14.78
CA THR A 131 -0.41 -8.32 15.36
C THR A 131 0.80 -7.68 16.07
N PRO A 132 0.98 -7.87 17.39
CA PRO A 132 2.17 -7.40 18.06
C PRO A 132 3.39 -8.18 17.56
N LEU A 133 4.46 -7.46 17.25
CA LEU A 133 5.73 -8.01 16.79
C LEU A 133 6.75 -7.90 17.92
N TYR A 134 7.60 -8.90 18.07
CA TYR A 134 8.54 -9.07 19.16
C TYR A 134 9.96 -9.13 18.63
N LEU A 135 10.88 -8.47 19.33
CA LEU A 135 12.28 -8.33 18.93
C LEU A 135 13.06 -9.65 18.92
N GLN A 136 12.60 -10.66 19.68
CA GLN A 136 13.28 -11.95 19.76
C GLN A 136 13.09 -12.80 18.49
N GLN A 137 11.98 -12.60 17.77
CA GLN A 137 11.64 -13.44 16.64
C GLN A 137 12.16 -12.80 15.35
N GLU A 138 13.21 -13.38 14.77
CA GLU A 138 13.83 -12.89 13.53
C GLU A 138 12.79 -12.63 12.43
N ARG A 139 11.86 -13.57 12.25
CA ARG A 139 10.72 -13.48 11.32
C ARG A 139 9.84 -12.24 11.52
N GLN A 140 9.67 -11.80 12.77
CA GLN A 140 8.90 -10.59 13.09
C GLN A 140 9.73 -9.33 12.91
N CYS A 141 11.04 -9.38 13.20
CA CYS A 141 11.96 -8.27 12.93
C CYS A 141 12.08 -7.98 11.43
N THR A 142 12.25 -9.01 10.60
CA THR A 142 12.31 -8.83 9.14
C THR A 142 10.97 -8.35 8.57
N PHE A 143 9.85 -8.84 9.09
CA PHE A 143 8.53 -8.31 8.71
C PHE A 143 8.39 -6.83 9.07
N ARG A 144 8.84 -6.45 10.27
CA ARG A 144 8.84 -5.04 10.69
C ARG A 144 9.74 -4.19 9.82
N ALA A 145 10.94 -4.65 9.49
CA ALA A 145 11.84 -3.94 8.59
C ALA A 145 11.21 -3.74 7.20
N CYS A 146 10.47 -4.72 6.68
CA CYS A 146 9.69 -4.54 5.46
C CYS A 146 8.60 -3.47 5.63
N ILE A 147 7.85 -3.49 6.73
CA ILE A 147 6.82 -2.47 7.00
C ILE A 147 7.43 -1.07 7.07
N ASP A 148 8.55 -0.91 7.76
CA ASP A 148 9.26 0.37 7.87
C ASP A 148 9.71 0.84 6.47
N LEU A 149 10.30 -0.06 5.67
CA LEU A 149 10.72 0.23 4.30
C LEU A 149 9.55 0.67 3.41
N MET A 150 8.45 -0.07 3.42
CA MET A 150 7.26 0.29 2.64
C MET A 150 6.64 1.58 3.15
N THR A 151 6.64 1.82 4.47
CA THR A 151 6.15 3.07 5.06
C THR A 151 6.94 4.27 4.54
N ILE A 152 8.27 4.16 4.38
CA ILE A 152 9.09 5.21 3.77
C ILE A 152 8.59 5.54 2.35
N PHE A 153 8.47 4.52 1.48
CA PHE A 153 8.05 4.72 0.09
C PHE A 153 6.64 5.30 0.00
N LEU A 154 5.70 4.70 0.73
CA LEU A 154 4.30 5.12 0.73
C LEU A 154 4.11 6.53 1.32
N ASN A 155 4.87 6.90 2.35
CA ASN A 155 4.87 8.27 2.87
C ASN A 155 5.29 9.24 1.77
N ILE A 156 6.43 9.03 1.13
CA ILE A 156 6.95 9.92 0.08
C ILE A 156 5.94 10.04 -1.08
N TYR A 157 5.40 8.92 -1.57
CA TYR A 157 4.40 8.93 -2.64
C TYR A 157 3.10 9.63 -2.23
N SER A 158 2.69 9.51 -0.97
CA SER A 158 1.48 10.16 -0.46
C SER A 158 1.61 11.67 -0.32
N GLU A 159 2.82 12.23 -0.33
CA GLU A 159 3.03 13.69 -0.26
C GLU A 159 2.68 14.41 -1.57
N TYR A 160 2.60 13.67 -2.68
CA TYR A 160 2.34 14.23 -4.01
C TYR A 160 0.85 14.52 -4.26
N ASN A 161 0.27 15.36 -3.41
CA ASN A 161 -1.05 15.95 -3.60
C ASN A 161 -1.08 16.88 -4.85
N SER A 162 -2.27 17.36 -5.22
CA SER A 162 -2.44 18.23 -6.39
C SER A 162 -1.50 19.45 -6.40
N SER A 163 -1.23 20.06 -5.24
CA SER A 163 -0.32 21.19 -5.11
C SER A 163 1.15 20.80 -5.34
N LYS A 164 1.62 19.71 -4.72
CA LYS A 164 3.00 19.23 -4.88
C LYS A 164 3.24 18.72 -6.31
N LEU A 165 2.23 18.14 -6.97
CA LEU A 165 2.30 17.75 -8.39
C LEU A 165 2.40 18.97 -9.32
N LYS A 166 1.64 20.03 -9.08
CA LYS A 166 1.78 21.30 -9.84
C LYS A 166 3.15 21.92 -9.67
N GLN A 167 3.71 21.85 -8.46
CA GLN A 167 5.08 22.31 -8.23
C GLN A 167 6.08 21.42 -8.97
N ALA A 168 5.94 20.10 -8.86
CA ALA A 168 6.81 19.13 -9.53
C ALA A 168 6.72 19.21 -11.06
N GLN A 169 5.59 19.64 -11.62
CA GLN A 169 5.46 19.94 -13.04
C GLN A 169 6.37 21.09 -13.48
N LYS A 170 6.62 22.08 -12.60
CA LYS A 170 7.49 23.23 -12.90
C LYS A 170 8.95 22.98 -12.57
N ASP A 171 9.18 22.37 -11.41
CA ASP A 171 10.51 22.28 -10.79
C ASP A 171 11.18 20.91 -10.99
N GLY A 172 10.45 19.94 -11.56
CA GLY A 172 10.81 18.53 -11.52
C GLY A 172 10.50 17.87 -10.18
N THR A 173 10.51 16.54 -10.17
CA THR A 173 10.41 15.75 -8.94
C THR A 173 11.80 15.50 -8.34
N LYS A 174 11.83 15.16 -7.03
CA LYS A 174 13.05 14.76 -6.31
C LYS A 174 12.82 13.48 -5.52
N ILE A 175 11.97 12.60 -6.04
CA ILE A 175 11.47 11.42 -5.32
C ILE A 175 12.61 10.47 -4.98
N CYS A 176 13.49 10.17 -5.95
CA CYS A 176 14.65 9.30 -5.78
C CYS A 176 15.61 9.83 -4.71
N GLN A 177 15.86 11.14 -4.70
CA GLN A 177 16.70 11.76 -3.67
C GLN A 177 16.02 11.71 -2.30
N GLU A 178 14.72 12.05 -2.21
CA GLU A 178 13.94 11.96 -0.97
C GLU A 178 13.93 10.52 -0.40
N ILE A 179 13.79 9.51 -1.27
CA ILE A 179 13.85 8.10 -0.89
C ILE A 179 15.25 7.77 -0.37
N SER A 180 16.31 8.10 -1.12
CA SER A 180 17.70 7.82 -0.73
C SER A 180 18.05 8.44 0.63
N ASP A 181 17.72 9.72 0.82
CA ASP A 181 17.99 10.43 2.07
C ASP A 181 17.24 9.82 3.26
N THR A 182 15.97 9.44 3.05
CA THR A 182 15.16 8.80 4.11
C THR A 182 15.67 7.40 4.43
N LEU A 183 16.07 6.62 3.43
CA LEU A 183 16.70 5.30 3.62
C LEU A 183 18.05 5.44 4.33
N ARG A 184 18.84 6.47 4.05
CA ARG A 184 20.10 6.75 4.72
C ARG A 184 19.86 7.07 6.19
N ALA A 185 18.85 7.88 6.51
CA ALA A 185 18.48 8.16 7.90
C ALA A 185 18.01 6.90 8.64
N TRP A 186 17.30 6.00 7.95
CA TRP A 186 16.76 4.77 8.53
C TRP A 186 17.80 3.65 8.68
N GLY A 187 18.56 3.36 7.64
CA GLY A 187 19.42 2.17 7.52
C GLY A 187 20.92 2.47 7.35
N GLN A 188 21.29 3.74 7.21
CA GLN A 188 22.63 4.25 6.85
C GLN A 188 22.98 4.09 5.36
N GLU A 189 24.13 4.64 4.98
CA GLU A 189 24.58 4.78 3.58
C GLU A 189 24.51 3.48 2.80
N LYS A 190 25.17 2.42 3.29
CA LYS A 190 25.27 1.14 2.58
C LYS A 190 23.92 0.49 2.34
N VAL A 191 22.98 0.64 3.28
CA VAL A 191 21.61 0.13 3.13
C VAL A 191 20.84 0.94 2.09
N ALA A 192 20.96 2.27 2.14
CA ALA A 192 20.32 3.15 1.18
C ALA A 192 20.82 2.88 -0.24
N GLU A 193 22.14 2.84 -0.46
CA GLU A 193 22.73 2.52 -1.76
C GLU A 193 22.28 1.15 -2.28
N TRP A 194 22.32 0.12 -1.42
CA TRP A 194 21.89 -1.24 -1.78
C TRP A 194 20.43 -1.27 -2.26
N ILE A 195 19.52 -0.64 -1.52
CA ILE A 195 18.10 -0.61 -1.87
C ILE A 195 17.88 0.21 -3.14
N MET A 196 18.52 1.37 -3.27
CA MET A 196 18.40 2.22 -4.47
C MET A 196 18.86 1.49 -5.73
N GLU A 197 20.00 0.79 -5.65
CA GLU A 197 20.56 0.04 -6.77
C GLU A 197 19.71 -1.15 -7.19
N GLU A 198 19.07 -1.85 -6.25
CA GLU A 198 18.27 -3.03 -6.58
C GLU A 198 16.80 -2.73 -6.89
N TRP A 199 16.22 -1.71 -6.26
CA TRP A 199 14.78 -1.46 -6.37
C TRP A 199 14.42 -0.41 -7.41
N PHE A 200 15.30 0.55 -7.67
CA PHE A 200 14.92 1.75 -8.40
C PHE A 200 15.77 2.02 -9.64
N ILE A 201 17.02 1.54 -9.69
CA ILE A 201 17.89 1.76 -10.85
C ILE A 201 17.65 0.67 -11.90
N ASN A 202 17.38 1.11 -13.14
CA ASN A 202 17.37 0.21 -14.29
C ASN A 202 18.82 -0.15 -14.66
N GLN A 203 19.11 -1.45 -14.70
CA GLN A 203 20.44 -1.95 -15.03
C GLN A 203 20.42 -2.72 -16.35
N VAL A 204 20.83 -2.02 -17.40
CA VAL A 204 21.02 -2.60 -18.72
C VAL A 204 22.28 -3.49 -18.71
N ASP A 205 23.32 -3.07 -17.99
CA ASP A 205 24.64 -3.73 -18.01
C ASP A 205 24.78 -4.80 -16.91
N GLY A 206 25.21 -6.00 -17.30
CA GLY A 206 25.27 -7.18 -16.43
C GLY A 206 26.37 -7.21 -15.38
N THR A 207 26.91 -6.07 -14.97
CA THR A 207 28.16 -5.98 -14.20
C THR A 207 27.97 -6.07 -12.68
N THR A 208 26.77 -5.78 -12.17
CA THR A 208 26.49 -5.68 -10.73
C THR A 208 25.86 -6.95 -10.16
N LYS A 209 26.40 -7.42 -9.03
CA LYS A 209 25.92 -8.61 -8.29
C LYS A 209 24.65 -8.26 -7.50
N GLN A 210 23.52 -8.11 -8.18
CA GLN A 210 22.22 -7.86 -7.55
C GLN A 210 21.57 -9.16 -7.06
N TYR A 211 20.89 -9.08 -5.92
CA TYR A 211 20.09 -10.18 -5.37
C TYR A 211 18.77 -10.36 -6.15
N ILE A 212 18.19 -9.27 -6.64
CA ILE A 212 16.91 -9.24 -7.36
C ILE A 212 17.13 -8.54 -8.69
N ARG A 213 17.03 -9.29 -9.79
CA ARG A 213 16.98 -8.73 -11.14
C ARG A 213 15.84 -9.37 -11.92
N MET A 214 14.93 -8.56 -12.43
CA MET A 214 13.87 -9.07 -13.30
C MET A 214 14.43 -9.39 -14.69
N LYS A 215 13.83 -10.36 -15.39
CA LYS A 215 14.28 -10.85 -16.71
C LYS A 215 14.42 -9.75 -17.75
N ASP A 216 13.46 -8.84 -17.76
CA ASP A 216 13.34 -7.70 -18.67
C ASP A 216 14.26 -6.53 -18.30
N GLY A 217 14.97 -6.62 -17.16
CA GLY A 217 15.83 -5.56 -16.65
C GLY A 217 15.06 -4.44 -15.95
N HIS A 218 13.73 -4.52 -15.85
CA HIS A 218 12.94 -3.52 -15.16
C HIS A 218 13.25 -3.51 -13.66
N PRO A 219 13.27 -2.32 -13.03
CA PRO A 219 13.50 -2.20 -11.60
C PRO A 219 12.31 -2.75 -10.80
N LEU A 220 12.55 -3.24 -9.58
CA LEU A 220 11.50 -3.79 -8.73
C LEU A 220 10.38 -2.79 -8.40
N SER A 221 10.71 -1.50 -8.36
CA SER A 221 9.76 -0.39 -8.21
C SER A 221 8.68 -0.37 -9.30
N GLN A 222 8.99 -0.82 -10.51
CA GLN A 222 8.01 -0.95 -11.59
C GLN A 222 6.99 -2.04 -11.28
N GLU A 223 7.41 -3.20 -10.77
CA GLU A 223 6.50 -4.26 -10.31
C GLU A 223 5.67 -3.80 -9.11
N LEU A 224 6.29 -3.08 -8.18
CA LEU A 224 5.61 -2.48 -7.05
C LEU A 224 4.53 -1.48 -7.50
N SER A 225 4.76 -0.74 -8.58
CA SER A 225 3.79 0.21 -9.13
C SER A 225 2.46 -0.44 -9.53
N ILE A 226 2.52 -1.68 -10.03
CA ILE A 226 1.33 -2.47 -10.37
C ILE A 226 0.48 -2.71 -9.12
N LEU A 227 1.13 -3.07 -8.01
CA LEU A 227 0.45 -3.30 -6.73
C LEU A 227 -0.12 -2.01 -6.14
N LEU A 228 0.65 -0.91 -6.20
CA LEU A 228 0.28 0.36 -5.59
C LEU A 228 -0.83 1.11 -6.36
N SER A 229 -0.99 0.86 -7.66
CA SER A 229 -2.01 1.51 -8.48
C SER A 229 -3.44 1.35 -7.96
N ASN A 230 -3.75 0.22 -7.34
CA ASN A 230 -5.08 -0.05 -6.79
C ASN A 230 -5.25 0.49 -5.36
N MET A 231 -4.22 1.12 -4.81
CA MET A 231 -4.26 1.71 -3.47
C MET A 231 -4.64 3.20 -3.54
N GLY A 232 -4.66 3.84 -4.71
CA GLY A 232 -5.05 5.26 -4.81
C GLY A 232 -3.97 6.20 -4.31
N PHE A 233 -2.70 5.86 -4.58
CA PHE A 233 -1.62 6.83 -4.53
C PHE A 233 -1.58 7.58 -5.87
N PRO A 234 -1.27 8.89 -5.86
CA PRO A 234 -1.10 9.67 -7.08
C PRO A 234 0.16 9.24 -7.86
N ILE A 235 1.23 8.98 -7.12
CA ILE A 235 2.47 8.36 -7.61
C ILE A 235 2.51 6.92 -7.11
N VAL A 236 2.73 5.98 -8.02
CA VAL A 236 2.74 4.54 -7.71
C VAL A 236 4.13 3.93 -7.81
N GLY A 237 5.12 4.67 -8.33
CA GLY A 237 6.52 4.27 -8.31
C GLY A 237 7.43 5.32 -8.97
N VAL A 238 8.72 5.03 -8.97
CA VAL A 238 9.75 5.85 -9.62
C VAL A 238 10.89 4.96 -10.12
N GLN A 239 11.52 5.33 -11.23
CA GLN A 239 12.82 4.80 -11.66
C GLN A 239 13.87 5.89 -11.42
N CYS A 240 15.02 5.49 -10.89
CA CYS A 240 16.11 6.38 -10.53
C CYS A 240 17.34 6.16 -11.41
N SER A 241 18.17 7.19 -11.51
CA SER A 241 19.56 7.08 -11.97
C SER A 241 20.50 7.71 -10.95
N LYS A 242 21.74 7.19 -10.88
CA LYS A 242 22.81 7.71 -10.01
C LYS A 242 23.57 8.79 -10.78
N GLN A 243 23.79 9.95 -10.17
CA GLN A 243 24.58 11.01 -10.79
C GLN A 243 26.08 10.68 -10.74
N THR A 244 26.80 10.91 -11.84
CA THR A 244 28.24 10.57 -11.95
C THR A 244 29.12 11.44 -11.06
N THR A 245 28.69 12.67 -10.77
CA THR A 245 29.49 13.72 -10.14
C THR A 245 29.41 13.74 -8.61
N GLY A 246 28.51 12.96 -8.00
CA GLY A 246 28.32 12.90 -6.55
C GLY A 246 28.13 11.47 -6.06
N GLN A 247 28.93 11.06 -5.08
CA GLN A 247 28.61 9.86 -4.31
C GLN A 247 27.24 10.10 -3.64
N SER A 248 26.27 9.26 -3.97
CA SER A 248 24.95 9.21 -3.34
C SER A 248 23.92 10.28 -3.72
N GLN A 249 24.08 10.91 -4.88
CA GLN A 249 23.03 11.72 -5.49
C GLN A 249 22.24 10.91 -6.52
N TYR A 250 20.91 10.97 -6.42
CA TYR A 250 19.99 10.25 -7.28
C TYR A 250 19.00 11.22 -7.92
N GLN A 251 18.70 11.00 -9.20
CA GLN A 251 17.71 11.77 -9.93
C GLN A 251 16.59 10.87 -10.45
N ASP A 252 15.42 11.48 -10.64
CA ASP A 252 14.24 10.81 -11.16
C ASP A 252 14.42 10.62 -12.66
N SER A 253 14.51 9.38 -13.13
CA SER A 253 14.55 9.07 -14.57
C SER A 253 13.13 8.89 -15.13
N CYS A 254 12.22 8.38 -14.30
CA CYS A 254 10.84 8.12 -14.67
C CYS A 254 9.95 8.11 -13.43
N VAL A 255 8.75 8.66 -13.52
CA VAL A 255 7.74 8.59 -12.48
C VAL A 255 6.55 7.79 -12.98
N TYR A 256 6.12 6.79 -12.21
CA TYR A 256 4.96 5.98 -12.54
C TYR A 256 3.74 6.55 -11.81
N THR A 257 2.75 7.01 -12.57
CA THR A 257 1.42 7.38 -12.04
C THR A 257 0.38 6.31 -12.33
N LYS A 258 0.67 5.44 -13.32
CA LYS A 258 -0.06 4.22 -13.64
C LYS A 258 0.92 3.09 -13.94
N PRO A 259 0.52 1.82 -13.75
CA PRO A 259 1.41 0.69 -14.01
C PRO A 259 1.89 0.66 -15.47
N GLY A 260 3.20 0.69 -15.67
CA GLY A 260 3.82 0.65 -17.00
C GLY A 260 3.81 1.97 -17.77
N ASP A 261 3.07 2.98 -17.29
CA ASP A 261 3.09 4.32 -17.89
C ASP A 261 4.21 5.14 -17.25
N CYS A 262 5.33 5.20 -17.96
CA CYS A 262 6.51 5.94 -17.55
C CYS A 262 6.41 7.40 -18.00
N GLU A 263 6.25 8.32 -17.06
CA GLU A 263 6.40 9.75 -17.34
C GLU A 263 7.86 10.12 -17.08
N VAL A 264 8.63 10.31 -18.16
CA VAL A 264 9.99 10.83 -18.06
C VAL A 264 9.90 12.24 -17.47
N MET A 265 10.74 12.57 -16.51
CA MET A 265 10.75 13.88 -15.86
C MET A 265 12.10 14.50 -16.13
N GLY A 266 12.13 15.69 -16.74
CA GLY A 266 13.31 16.27 -17.40
C GLY A 266 14.62 16.23 -16.61
N GLY A 267 15.70 15.93 -17.33
CA GLY A 267 17.09 16.02 -16.89
C GLY A 267 18.04 15.85 -18.08
N ASP A 268 18.77 16.92 -18.39
CA ASP A 268 19.85 17.07 -19.39
C ASP A 268 19.46 17.00 -20.88
N GLU A 269 18.60 17.92 -21.34
CA GLU A 269 18.43 18.29 -22.76
C GLU A 269 19.46 19.37 -23.22
N ASP A 270 20.70 19.34 -22.72
CA ASP A 270 21.80 20.06 -23.36
C ASP A 270 22.27 19.35 -24.67
N ALA A 271 21.55 18.32 -25.13
CA ALA A 271 21.74 17.69 -26.43
C ALA A 271 20.81 18.30 -27.52
N GLU A 272 20.97 19.60 -27.77
CA GLU A 272 20.88 20.31 -29.08
C GLU A 272 19.78 19.98 -30.14
N SER A 273 18.76 19.18 -29.86
CA SER A 273 17.83 18.71 -30.89
C SER A 273 16.36 18.99 -30.59
N GLY A 274 16.06 20.28 -30.38
CA GLY A 274 14.98 20.99 -31.10
C GLY A 274 13.54 20.44 -31.13
N SER A 275 13.14 19.54 -30.22
CA SER A 275 11.74 19.06 -30.18
C SER A 275 11.22 18.78 -28.77
N GLY A 276 11.37 19.76 -27.88
CA GLY A 276 10.33 20.32 -26.98
C GLY A 276 9.24 19.43 -26.36
N ALA A 277 9.50 18.15 -26.11
CA ALA A 277 8.60 17.29 -25.34
C ALA A 277 9.18 17.12 -23.93
N GLN A 278 9.26 18.23 -23.21
CA GLN A 278 9.46 18.21 -21.77
C GLN A 278 8.44 17.25 -21.15
N GLY A 279 8.96 16.18 -20.55
CA GLY A 279 8.18 15.22 -19.80
C GLY A 279 7.65 15.87 -18.52
N LEU A 280 6.60 16.66 -18.69
CA LEU A 280 5.84 17.28 -17.64
C LEU A 280 4.85 16.23 -17.12
N ILE A 281 4.70 16.13 -15.79
CA ILE A 281 3.55 15.42 -15.19
C ILE A 281 2.33 15.85 -15.97
N SER A 282 1.62 14.87 -16.56
CA SER A 282 0.51 15.19 -17.43
C SER A 282 -0.49 16.05 -16.66
N GLN A 283 -0.94 17.16 -17.24
CA GLN A 283 -2.01 18.00 -16.66
C GLN A 283 -3.22 17.15 -16.27
N LYS A 284 -3.47 16.05 -17.02
CA LYS A 284 -4.49 15.06 -16.75
C LYS A 284 -4.35 14.39 -15.37
N ILE A 285 -3.13 14.12 -14.90
CA ILE A 285 -2.91 13.52 -13.58
C ILE A 285 -3.18 14.52 -12.48
N ILE A 286 -2.74 15.77 -12.66
CA ILE A 286 -3.04 16.84 -11.72
C ILE A 286 -4.56 16.99 -11.57
N GLU A 287 -5.29 16.99 -12.70
CA GLU A 287 -6.76 17.02 -12.71
C GLU A 287 -7.39 15.80 -12.05
N GLU A 288 -6.89 14.58 -12.34
CA GLU A 288 -7.37 13.33 -11.73
C GLU A 288 -7.16 13.32 -10.21
N VAL A 289 -6.02 13.81 -9.73
CA VAL A 289 -5.70 13.93 -8.30
C VAL A 289 -6.54 15.01 -7.63
N GLU A 290 -6.73 16.16 -8.27
CA GLU A 290 -7.64 17.21 -7.77
C GLU A 290 -9.08 16.73 -7.65
N GLU A 291 -9.58 15.97 -8.62
CA GLU A 291 -10.92 15.39 -8.58
C GLU A 291 -11.05 14.42 -7.41
N ASN A 292 -10.07 13.53 -7.23
CA ASN A 292 -10.03 12.58 -6.12
C ASN A 292 -9.96 13.28 -4.75
N GLU A 293 -9.18 14.36 -4.62
CA GLU A 293 -9.11 15.17 -3.40
C GLU A 293 -10.46 15.86 -3.10
N LYS A 294 -11.10 16.45 -4.11
CA LYS A 294 -12.44 17.06 -3.96
C LYS A 294 -13.48 16.04 -3.53
N GLU A 295 -13.47 14.84 -4.13
CA GLU A 295 -14.37 13.76 -3.75
C GLU A 295 -14.12 13.30 -2.30
N LYS A 296 -12.87 13.14 -1.89
CA LYS A 296 -12.51 12.74 -0.52
C LYS A 296 -12.95 13.79 0.50
N ASN A 297 -12.66 15.07 0.24
CA ASN A 297 -13.07 16.17 1.11
C ASN A 297 -14.60 16.25 1.24
N SER A 298 -15.34 16.04 0.13
CA SER A 298 -16.80 15.96 0.14
C SER A 298 -17.31 14.78 0.99
N GLN A 299 -16.68 13.61 0.88
CA GLN A 299 -17.05 12.44 1.68
C GLN A 299 -16.75 12.62 3.17
N GLU A 300 -15.63 13.25 3.52
CA GLU A 300 -15.28 13.59 4.90
C GLU A 300 -16.29 14.57 5.50
N GLU A 301 -16.72 15.58 4.73
CA GLU A 301 -17.74 16.53 5.18
C GLU A 301 -19.10 15.85 5.41
N ILE A 302 -19.55 14.99 4.48
CA ILE A 302 -20.78 14.21 4.65
C ILE A 302 -20.70 13.32 5.90
N THR A 303 -19.54 12.70 6.14
CA THR A 303 -19.33 11.83 7.32
C THR A 303 -19.39 12.66 8.60
N ARG A 304 -18.74 13.83 8.63
CA ARG A 304 -18.77 14.75 9.76
C ARG A 304 -20.18 15.23 10.08
N GLN A 305 -20.93 15.65 9.06
CA GLN A 305 -22.33 16.06 9.22
C GLN A 305 -23.21 14.92 9.74
N THR A 306 -22.99 13.70 9.25
CA THR A 306 -23.71 12.50 9.70
C THR A 306 -23.41 12.17 11.16
N GLN A 307 -22.16 12.31 11.60
CA GLN A 307 -21.76 12.12 13.00
C GLN A 307 -22.43 13.16 13.90
N VAL A 308 -22.35 14.44 13.55
CA VAL A 308 -23.00 15.52 14.31
C VAL A 308 -24.52 15.30 14.40
N PHE A 309 -25.16 14.90 13.30
CA PHE A 309 -26.59 14.58 13.29
C PHE A 309 -26.91 13.38 14.19
N THR A 310 -26.08 12.33 14.16
CA THR A 310 -26.25 11.12 14.98
C THR A 310 -26.11 11.46 16.46
N GLU A 311 -25.09 12.24 16.83
CA GLU A 311 -24.89 12.70 18.21
C GLU A 311 -26.05 13.57 18.70
N LYS A 312 -26.55 14.49 17.86
CA LYS A 312 -27.71 15.33 18.18
C LYS A 312 -28.97 14.48 18.39
N THR A 313 -29.25 13.55 17.48
CA THR A 313 -30.40 12.65 17.56
C THR A 313 -30.32 11.76 18.81
N GLN A 314 -29.13 11.27 19.16
CA GLN A 314 -28.93 10.50 20.38
C GLN A 314 -29.15 11.34 21.64
N LYS A 315 -28.73 12.61 21.66
CA LYS A 315 -28.97 13.52 22.78
C LYS A 315 -30.47 13.82 22.94
N GLU A 316 -31.17 14.13 21.86
CA GLU A 316 -32.62 14.37 21.88
C GLU A 316 -33.40 13.11 22.30
N ALA A 317 -33.01 11.93 21.80
CA ALA A 317 -33.61 10.67 22.22
C ALA A 317 -33.40 10.38 23.72
N LYS A 318 -32.23 10.73 24.28
CA LYS A 318 -31.99 10.64 25.72
C LYS A 318 -32.84 11.62 26.52
N ALA A 319 -32.93 12.88 26.08
CA ALA A 319 -33.76 13.89 26.74
C ALA A 319 -35.25 13.49 26.76
N ILE A 320 -35.78 13.02 25.63
CA ILE A 320 -37.15 12.50 25.54
C ILE A 320 -37.34 11.28 26.46
N LYS A 321 -36.34 10.39 26.53
CA LYS A 321 -36.39 9.23 27.44
C LYS A 321 -36.41 9.66 28.92
N GLU A 322 -35.67 10.69 29.29
CA GLU A 322 -35.67 11.25 30.65
C GLU A 322 -37.00 11.94 30.98
N GLU A 323 -37.58 12.70 30.06
CA GLU A 323 -38.92 13.29 30.21
C GLU A 323 -40.01 12.21 30.35
N LEU A 324 -39.94 11.15 29.55
CA LEU A 324 -40.90 10.04 29.59
C LEU A 324 -40.69 9.10 30.78
N GLY A 325 -39.47 9.00 31.32
CA GLY A 325 -39.15 8.16 32.48
C GLY A 325 -39.89 8.55 33.76
N ASN A 326 -40.39 9.79 33.84
CA ASN A 326 -41.25 10.26 34.92
C ASN A 326 -42.75 9.97 34.71
N SER A 327 -43.14 9.38 33.57
CA SER A 327 -44.53 9.12 33.20
C SER A 327 -44.73 7.64 32.83
N GLU A 328 -45.02 6.79 33.83
CA GLU A 328 -45.15 5.32 33.73
C GLU A 328 -46.19 4.77 32.71
N ARG A 329 -46.89 5.60 31.93
CA ARG A 329 -48.03 5.16 31.08
C ARG A 329 -47.84 5.18 29.56
N PHE A 330 -46.68 5.54 29.00
CA PHE A 330 -46.58 5.82 27.54
C PHE A 330 -45.71 4.88 26.67
N LEU A 331 -45.20 3.76 27.19
CA LEU A 331 -44.23 2.91 26.47
C LEU A 331 -44.73 2.17 25.21
N ASN A 332 -46.03 2.21 24.87
CA ASN A 332 -46.57 1.44 23.72
C ASN A 332 -46.70 2.21 22.39
N VAL A 333 -46.42 3.52 22.32
CA VAL A 333 -46.76 4.32 21.11
C VAL A 333 -45.57 4.67 20.20
N PHE A 334 -44.32 4.65 20.69
CA PHE A 334 -43.18 5.22 19.94
C PHE A 334 -42.21 4.23 19.24
N LEU A 335 -42.39 2.92 19.42
CA LEU A 335 -41.59 1.90 18.70
C LEU A 335 -41.72 1.89 17.15
N PRO A 336 -42.84 2.29 16.50
CA PRO A 336 -42.92 2.20 15.03
C PRO A 336 -42.26 3.37 14.27
N VAL A 337 -42.00 4.53 14.90
CA VAL A 337 -41.49 5.71 14.18
C VAL A 337 -39.99 5.59 13.85
N LEU A 338 -39.18 5.04 14.75
CA LEU A 338 -37.75 4.78 14.50
C LEU A 338 -37.52 3.74 13.38
N GLY A 339 -38.47 2.83 13.17
CA GLY A 339 -38.42 1.83 12.10
C GLY A 339 -38.58 2.39 10.68
N THR A 340 -39.10 3.62 10.52
CA THR A 340 -39.39 4.20 9.19
C THR A 340 -38.35 5.24 8.73
N ILE A 341 -37.67 5.92 9.65
CA ILE A 341 -36.69 6.96 9.29
C ILE A 341 -35.36 6.37 8.81
N LEU A 342 -34.91 5.27 9.42
CA LEU A 342 -33.70 4.55 9.03
C LEU A 342 -33.72 4.00 7.59
N PRO A 343 -34.80 3.37 7.08
CA PRO A 343 -34.85 2.90 5.70
C PRO A 343 -34.89 4.03 4.66
N ILE A 344 -35.45 5.21 4.97
CA ILE A 344 -35.47 6.36 4.03
C ILE A 344 -34.05 6.92 3.82
N LEU A 345 -33.26 7.03 4.89
CA LEU A 345 -31.85 7.40 4.78
C LEU A 345 -31.03 6.33 4.04
N GLY A 346 -31.30 5.05 4.29
CA GLY A 346 -30.70 3.94 3.55
C GLY A 346 -31.02 3.96 2.04
N LEU A 347 -32.26 4.29 1.67
CA LEU A 347 -32.71 4.44 0.28
C LEU A 347 -32.04 5.62 -0.43
N GLY A 348 -31.86 6.76 0.26
CA GLY A 348 -31.16 7.92 -0.30
C GLY A 348 -29.70 7.59 -0.68
N ILE A 349 -28.97 6.92 0.23
CA ILE A 349 -27.59 6.48 0.00
C ILE A 349 -27.53 5.44 -1.14
N PHE A 350 -28.48 4.51 -1.19
CA PHE A 350 -28.54 3.48 -2.24
C PHE A 350 -28.80 4.07 -3.63
N LEU A 351 -29.74 5.01 -3.74
CA LEU A 351 -30.06 5.69 -5.00
C LEU A 351 -28.89 6.57 -5.47
N TYR A 352 -28.21 7.27 -4.57
CA TYR A 352 -27.01 8.05 -4.89
C TYR A 352 -25.89 7.16 -5.43
N ARG A 353 -25.61 6.02 -4.78
CA ARG A 353 -24.60 5.04 -5.25
C ARG A 353 -24.94 4.45 -6.62
N ARG A 354 -26.21 4.10 -6.87
CA ARG A 354 -26.65 3.50 -8.14
C ARG A 354 -26.56 4.47 -9.33
N ARG A 355 -26.79 5.76 -9.09
CA ARG A 355 -26.66 6.80 -10.14
C ARG A 355 -25.19 7.01 -10.53
N ARG A 356 -24.27 6.91 -9.57
CA ARG A 356 -22.82 7.04 -9.79
C ARG A 356 -22.23 5.90 -10.63
N THR A 357 -22.66 4.65 -10.43
CA THR A 357 -22.20 3.51 -11.25
C THR A 357 -22.59 3.67 -12.72
N LYS A 358 -23.74 4.29 -12.99
CA LYS A 358 -24.23 4.50 -14.36
C LYS A 358 -23.37 5.52 -15.13
N ASN A 359 -22.93 6.59 -14.47
CA ASN A 359 -22.10 7.63 -15.11
C ASN A 359 -20.67 7.16 -15.42
N ARG A 360 -20.09 6.26 -14.61
CA ARG A 360 -18.76 5.69 -14.88
C ARG A 360 -18.75 4.79 -16.13
N ILE A 361 -19.83 4.06 -16.38
CA ILE A 361 -19.94 3.18 -17.56
C ILE A 361 -20.06 4.00 -18.85
N THR A 362 -20.79 5.12 -18.85
CA THR A 362 -20.97 5.94 -20.05
C THR A 362 -19.71 6.70 -20.47
N ASN A 363 -18.82 7.07 -19.54
CA ASN A 363 -17.57 7.74 -19.89
C ASN A 363 -16.49 6.77 -20.40
N SER A 364 -16.55 5.48 -20.02
CA SER A 364 -15.60 4.47 -20.52
C SER A 364 -15.87 4.02 -21.97
N GLN A 365 -17.05 4.28 -22.54
CA GLN A 365 -17.42 3.84 -23.90
C GLN A 365 -17.21 4.90 -24.99
N LYS A 366 -16.78 6.12 -24.68
CA LYS A 366 -16.55 7.17 -25.69
C LYS A 366 -15.12 7.25 -26.24
N GLY A 367 -14.20 6.38 -25.80
CA GLY A 367 -12.85 6.29 -26.34
C GLY A 367 -12.64 5.01 -27.14
N GLY A 368 -12.59 5.11 -28.47
CA GLY A 368 -11.97 4.09 -29.33
C GLY A 368 -12.93 3.24 -30.17
N VAL A 369 -13.38 3.79 -31.29
CA VAL A 369 -13.68 2.99 -32.49
C VAL A 369 -12.35 2.63 -33.14
N SER A 370 -11.98 1.35 -33.10
CA SER A 370 -11.16 0.73 -34.14
C SER A 370 -11.78 -0.62 -34.45
N THR A 371 -12.33 -0.70 -35.65
CA THR A 371 -12.85 -1.92 -36.25
C THR A 371 -11.72 -2.88 -36.53
N ASP A 372 -11.74 -4.06 -35.91
CA ASP A 372 -11.37 -5.25 -36.66
C ASP A 372 -12.19 -6.49 -36.28
N LYS A 373 -12.62 -7.20 -37.31
CA LYS A 373 -13.50 -8.37 -37.25
C LYS A 373 -12.66 -9.61 -36.97
N ARG A 374 -13.07 -10.46 -36.03
CA ARG A 374 -13.37 -11.89 -36.30
C ARG A 374 -13.75 -12.70 -35.06
N GLN A 375 -14.83 -13.45 -35.27
CA GLN A 375 -15.15 -14.80 -34.78
C GLN A 375 -15.59 -15.00 -33.32
N ALA A 376 -16.90 -15.27 -33.25
CA ALA A 376 -17.61 -15.91 -32.17
C ALA A 376 -17.19 -17.37 -31.98
N VAL A 377 -17.11 -17.82 -30.72
CA VAL A 377 -17.69 -19.09 -30.25
C VAL A 377 -18.17 -18.90 -28.81
N ALA A 378 -19.43 -19.23 -28.58
CA ALA A 378 -20.10 -19.18 -27.29
C ALA A 378 -19.80 -20.43 -26.45
N ALA A 379 -19.68 -20.26 -25.13
CA ALA A 379 -19.95 -21.32 -24.18
C ALA A 379 -20.61 -20.75 -22.90
N ARG A 380 -21.87 -21.13 -22.70
CA ARG A 380 -22.67 -20.88 -21.50
C ARG A 380 -22.05 -21.63 -20.32
N SER A 381 -21.77 -20.94 -19.21
CA SER A 381 -21.47 -21.59 -17.91
C SER A 381 -22.47 -21.13 -16.85
N LYS A 382 -23.06 -22.13 -16.18
CA LYS A 382 -24.13 -22.02 -15.17
C LYS A 382 -23.55 -21.48 -13.87
N ARG A 383 -24.17 -20.44 -13.31
CA ARG A 383 -23.91 -19.94 -11.95
C ARG A 383 -24.45 -20.94 -10.93
N GLY A 384 -23.56 -21.61 -10.21
CA GLY A 384 -23.87 -22.25 -8.93
C GLY A 384 -23.72 -21.24 -7.80
N VAL A 385 -24.76 -21.04 -7.01
CA VAL A 385 -24.72 -20.26 -5.77
C VAL A 385 -24.35 -21.21 -4.64
N ILE A 386 -23.20 -20.99 -3.99
CA ILE A 386 -22.80 -21.71 -2.79
C ILE A 386 -23.14 -20.82 -1.59
N THR A 387 -24.08 -21.27 -0.76
CA THR A 387 -24.40 -20.69 0.55
C THR A 387 -23.45 -21.22 1.61
N TYR A 388 -22.82 -20.35 2.40
CA TYR A 388 -22.01 -20.75 3.55
C TYR A 388 -22.90 -20.92 4.79
N ARG A 389 -22.82 -22.11 5.40
CA ARG A 389 -23.31 -22.42 6.75
C ARG A 389 -22.31 -21.85 7.76
N ALA A 390 -22.75 -21.00 8.67
CA ALA A 390 -21.94 -20.57 9.80
C ALA A 390 -21.85 -21.72 10.83
N ASN A 391 -20.63 -22.19 11.10
CA ASN A 391 -20.37 -23.09 12.23
C ASN A 391 -20.42 -22.29 13.53
N ARG A 392 -21.26 -22.74 14.46
CA ARG A 392 -21.27 -22.30 15.86
C ARG A 392 -19.93 -22.65 16.49
N ILE A 393 -19.29 -21.67 17.12
CA ILE A 393 -18.21 -21.88 18.07
C ILE A 393 -18.84 -22.49 19.33
N ALA A 394 -18.34 -23.65 19.72
CA ALA A 394 -18.65 -24.26 21.01
C ALA A 394 -17.94 -23.43 22.11
N THR A 395 -18.71 -22.97 23.08
CA THR A 395 -18.20 -22.42 24.33
C THR A 395 -17.84 -23.60 25.24
N ASP A 396 -16.56 -23.82 25.47
CA ASP A 396 -16.09 -24.72 26.52
C ASP A 396 -16.33 -24.06 27.88
N ASN A 397 -17.08 -24.75 28.74
CA ASN A 397 -17.24 -24.42 30.15
C ASN A 397 -16.01 -24.91 30.91
N GLU A 398 -15.26 -23.98 31.50
CA GLU A 398 -14.32 -24.28 32.58
C GLU A 398 -15.11 -24.71 33.82
N SER A 399 -14.92 -25.96 34.22
CA SER A 399 -15.31 -26.46 35.53
C SER A 399 -14.28 -26.06 36.57
N GLU A 400 -14.70 -25.23 37.52
CA GLU A 400 -14.07 -25.07 38.84
C GLU A 400 -13.90 -26.45 39.48
N ASN A 401 -12.68 -26.75 39.94
CA ASN A 401 -12.42 -27.89 40.80
C ASN A 401 -11.80 -27.37 42.09
N THR A 402 -12.65 -27.24 43.12
CA THR A 402 -12.27 -27.17 44.53
C THR A 402 -11.99 -28.58 45.03
N GLY A 403 -10.77 -28.81 45.50
CA GLY A 403 -10.33 -30.03 46.20
C GLY A 403 -8.95 -29.82 46.79
#